data_AF-A0A662JMI8-F1
#
_entry.id   AF-A0A662JMI8-F1
#
_cell.length_a   1.000
_cell.length_b   1.000
_cell.length_c   1.000
_cell.angle_alpha   90.00
_cell.angle_beta   90.00
_cell.angle_gamma   90.00
#
_symmetry.space_group_name_H-M   'P 1'
#
loop_
_entity.id
_entity.type
_entity.pdbx_description
1 polymer ?
#
loop_
_entity_poly.entity_id
_entity_poly.type
_entity_poly.pdbx_seq_one_letter_code
_entity_poly.pdbx_strand_id
1 'polypeptide(L)' 'MPLSGAGLIRFFKEETGGLSVSPYVVVAIAIALIVIVLLMPMLIPL' A
#
# COMPACT_ATOMS: atom_id res chain seq x y z
N MET A 1 -28.47 29.94 13.98
CA MET A 1 -28.82 28.89 13.00
C MET A 1 -27.89 27.72 13.25
N PRO A 2 -28.35 26.49 13.58
CA PRO A 2 -27.44 25.41 13.91
C PRO A 2 -26.71 24.92 12.66
N LEU A 3 -25.39 24.73 12.77
CA LEU A 3 -24.52 24.29 11.69
C LEU A 3 -24.94 22.92 11.15
N SER A 4 -25.48 22.91 9.93
CA SER A 4 -25.77 21.71 9.14
C SER A 4 -24.49 20.98 8.63
N GLY A 5 -23.35 21.20 9.27
CA GLY A 5 -22.03 20.65 8.90
C GLY A 5 -21.47 19.57 9.83
N ALA A 6 -22.15 19.27 10.95
CA ALA A 6 -21.71 18.23 11.89
C ALA A 6 -21.89 16.80 11.33
N GLY A 7 -22.76 16.62 10.33
CA GLY A 7 -22.97 15.34 9.64
C GLY A 7 -21.80 14.96 8.74
N LEU A 8 -21.19 15.92 8.02
CA LEU A 8 -20.06 15.64 7.11
C LEU A 8 -18.82 15.15 7.86
N ILE A 9 -18.55 15.66 9.07
CA ILE A 9 -17.35 15.29 9.85
C ILE A 9 -17.40 13.81 10.31
N ARG A 10 -18.59 13.22 10.47
CA ARG A 10 -18.76 11.80 10.82
C ARG A 10 -18.77 10.88 9.60
N PHE A 11 -19.09 11.40 8.41
CA PHE A 11 -19.10 10.65 7.14
C PHE A 11 -17.75 10.66 6.41
N PHE A 12 -16.80 11.52 6.80
CA PHE A 12 -15.38 11.40 6.41
C PHE A 12 -14.55 10.56 7.38
N LYS A 13 -15.19 9.82 8.29
CA LYS A 13 -14.61 8.61 8.85
C LYS A 13 -14.75 7.50 7.80
N GLU A 14 -14.22 7.76 6.60
CA GLU A 14 -14.02 6.73 5.60
C GLU A 14 -13.00 5.80 6.22
N GLU A 15 -13.51 4.74 6.84
CA GLU A 15 -12.71 3.65 7.32
C GLU A 15 -12.01 3.07 6.10
N THR A 16 -10.81 3.55 5.81
CA THR A 16 -9.82 2.72 5.13
C THR A 16 -9.37 1.68 6.15
N GLY A 17 -10.29 0.79 6.52
CA GLY A 17 -9.99 -0.43 7.25
C GLY A 17 -9.04 -1.23 6.37
N GLY A 18 -7.80 -1.36 6.82
CA GLY A 18 -6.76 -2.05 6.07
C GLY A 18 -5.44 -2.02 6.82
N LEU A 19 -4.54 -2.93 6.43
CA LEU A 19 -3.15 -2.83 6.85
C LEU A 19 -2.55 -1.57 6.25
N SER A 20 -2.18 -0.62 7.12
CA SER A 20 -1.37 0.54 6.72
C SER A 20 0.04 0.06 6.40
N VAL A 21 0.30 -0.21 5.13
CA VAL A 21 1.63 -0.56 4.65
C VAL A 21 2.34 0.72 4.24
N SER A 22 3.50 0.97 4.82
CA SER A 22 4.33 2.11 4.44
C SER A 22 4.70 2.01 2.96
N PRO A 23 4.61 3.10 2.16
CA PRO A 23 4.97 3.08 0.74
C PRO A 23 6.38 2.53 0.48
N TYR A 24 7.31 2.79 1.40
CA TYR A 24 8.68 2.27 1.33
C TYR A 24 8.74 0.74 1.34
N VAL A 25 7.84 0.07 2.07
CA VAL A 25 7.76 -1.40 2.14
C VAL A 25 7.28 -1.97 0.80
N VAL A 26 6.30 -1.32 0.17
CA VAL A 26 5.80 -1.73 -1.16
C VAL A 26 6.91 -1.63 -2.20
N VAL A 27 7.66 -0.54 -2.19
CA VAL A 27 8.79 -0.33 -3.11
C VAL A 27 9.90 -1.36 -2.85
N ALA A 28 10.23 -1.63 -1.59
CA ALA A 28 11.24 -2.62 -1.24
C ALA A 28 10.87 -4.03 -1.71
N ILE A 29 9.61 -4.44 -1.54
CA ILE A 29 9.11 -5.75 -2.01
C ILE A 29 9.17 -5.85 -3.54
N ALA A 30 8.77 -4.79 -4.24
CA ALA A 30 8.83 -4.74 -5.70
C ALA A 30 10.28 -4.90 -6.22
N ILE A 31 11.22 -4.15 -5.62
CA ILE A 31 12.65 -4.25 -5.98
C ILE A 31 13.19 -5.65 -5.70
N ALA A 32 12.87 -6.23 -4.53
CA ALA A 32 13.32 -7.57 -4.17
C ALA A 32 12.84 -8.61 -5.18
N LEU A 33 11.58 -8.53 -5.60
CA LEU A 33 11.02 -9.43 -6.61
C LEU A 33 11.75 -9.30 -7.96
N ILE A 34 12.00 -8.07 -8.42
CA ILE A 34 12.74 -7.83 -9.67
C ILE A 34 14.14 -8.46 -9.58
N VAL A 35 14.87 -8.22 -8.50
CA VAL A 35 16.22 -8.78 -8.31
C VAL A 35 16.20 -10.31 -8.32
N ILE A 36 15.23 -10.93 -7.66
CA ILE A 36 15.09 -12.39 -7.64
C ILE A 36 14.86 -12.93 -9.05
N VAL A 37 13.95 -12.32 -9.82
CA VAL A 37 13.66 -12.74 -11.21
C VAL A 37 14.88 -12.56 -12.11
N LEU A 38 15.63 -11.47 -11.94
CA LEU A 38 16.85 -11.22 -12.72
C LEU A 38 17.99 -12.18 -12.37
N LEU A 39 18.10 -12.59 -11.09
CA LEU A 39 19.12 -13.53 -10.64
C LEU A 39 18.74 -15.00 -10.84
N MET A 40 17.45 -15.32 -10.96
CA MET A 40 16.94 -16.66 -11.23
C MET A 40 17.64 -17.38 -12.41
N PRO A 41 17.80 -16.79 -13.60
CA PRO A 41 18.48 -17.45 -14.72
C PRO A 41 19.97 -17.71 -14.46
N MET A 42 20.63 -16.95 -13.57
CA MET A 42 22.02 -17.21 -13.20
C MET A 42 22.16 -18.42 -12.28
N LEU A 43 21.14 -18.68 -11.44
CA LEU A 43 21.12 -19.78 -10.49
C LEU A 43 20.57 -21.07 -11.11
N ILE A 44 19.58 -20.94 -12.00
CA ILE A 44 18.92 -22.06 -12.69
C ILE A 44 18.99 -21.76 -14.19
N PRO A 45 20.05 -22.20 -14.89
CA PRO A 45 20.14 -22.09 -16.34
C PRO A 45 19.22 -23.13 -16.99
N LEU A 46 17.92 -22.84 -17.04
CA LEU A 46 16.89 -23.60 -17.77
C LEU A 46 16.77 -23.09 -19.21
#